data_AF-A0A550C837-F1
#
_entry.id   AF-A0A550C837-F1
#
_cell.length_a   1.000
_cell.length_b   1.000
_cell.length_c   1.000
_cell.angle_alpha   90.00
_cell.angle_beta   90.00
_cell.angle_gamma   90.00
#
_symmetry.space_group_name_H-M   'P 1'
#
loop_
_entity.id
_entity.type
_entity.pdbx_description
1 polymer ?
#
loop_
_entity_poly.entity_id
_entity_poly.type
_entity_poly.pdbx_seq_one_letter_code
_entity_poly.pdbx_strand_id
1 'polypeptide(L)'
;MPPAVLRVFVTCNAEQYRVIDISGATDGAHIRERIYSKINIPEAQRIRFKIYQSEIGAFAHSEALSDDTLFELCERHGDATGTLKFFISTARDRPPSGDYERYLQISPTPSMMNLRGAAAS
;
A
#
# COMPACT_ATOMS: atom_id res chain seq x y z
N MET A 1 10.14 -9.46 -23.40
CA MET A 1 9.99 -8.12 -22.79
C MET A 1 10.03 -8.32 -21.28
N PRO A 2 10.86 -7.61 -20.50
CA PRO A 2 10.76 -7.69 -19.05
C PRO A 2 9.35 -7.22 -18.61
N PRO A 3 8.78 -7.78 -17.54
CA PRO A 3 7.47 -7.33 -17.04
C PRO A 3 7.56 -5.84 -16.70
N ALA A 4 6.53 -5.07 -17.08
CA ALA A 4 6.47 -3.65 -16.81
C ALA A 4 6.56 -3.43 -15.29
N VAL A 5 7.63 -2.77 -14.85
CA VAL A 5 7.80 -2.41 -13.45
C VAL A 5 6.84 -1.29 -13.13
N LEU A 6 5.98 -1.49 -12.13
CA LEU A 6 4.95 -0.56 -11.73
C LEU A 6 5.02 -0.29 -10.24
N ARG A 7 5.22 0.99 -9.88
CA ARG A 7 5.32 1.44 -8.50
C ARG A 7 4.28 2.51 -8.21
N VAL A 8 3.85 2.58 -6.96
CA VAL A 8 2.89 3.58 -6.47
C VAL A 8 3.33 4.08 -5.10
N PHE A 9 3.07 5.36 -4.82
CA PHE A 9 3.27 5.91 -3.48
C PHE A 9 1.99 5.79 -2.67
N VAL A 10 2.12 5.33 -1.43
CA VAL A 10 0.98 5.09 -0.55
C VAL A 10 1.22 5.75 0.80
N THR A 11 0.20 6.41 1.33
CA THR A 11 0.25 7.09 2.63
C THR A 11 -1.05 6.90 3.40
N CYS A 12 -0.98 6.95 4.73
CA CYS A 12 -2.12 6.98 5.65
C CYS A 12 -2.26 8.32 6.38
N ASN A 13 -1.30 9.23 6.24
CA ASN A 13 -1.24 10.51 6.98
C ASN A 13 -0.85 11.71 6.11
N ALA A 14 -0.69 11.54 4.79
CA ALA A 14 -0.25 12.58 3.83
C ALA A 14 1.18 13.13 4.05
N GLU A 15 1.93 12.58 5.00
CA GLU A 15 3.29 13.00 5.33
C GLU A 15 4.32 11.90 5.03
N GLN A 16 4.02 10.68 5.48
CA GLN A 16 4.86 9.51 5.26
C GLN A 16 4.34 8.72 4.07
N TYR A 17 5.18 8.57 3.05
CA TYR A 17 4.87 7.80 1.85
C TYR A 17 5.73 6.54 1.78
N ARG A 18 5.09 5.43 1.40
CA ARG A 18 5.75 4.17 1.08
C ARG A 18 5.61 3.87 -0.40
N VAL A 19 6.72 3.50 -1.02
CA VAL A 19 6.73 2.99 -2.40
C VAL A 19 6.35 1.52 -2.37
N ILE A 20 5.30 1.16 -3.10
CA ILE A 20 4.83 -0.22 -3.23
C ILE A 20 4.99 -0.65 -4.68
N ASP A 21 5.66 -1.78 -4.87
CA ASP A 21 5.73 -2.46 -6.15
C ASP A 21 4.44 -3.26 -6.38
N ILE A 22 3.73 -2.93 -7.45
CA ILE A 22 2.50 -3.59 -7.88
C ILE A 22 2.65 -4.27 -9.26
N SER A 23 3.87 -4.50 -9.72
CA SER A 23 4.19 -5.11 -11.02
C SER A 23 3.55 -6.49 -11.19
N GLY A 24 2.84 -6.73 -12.30
CA GLY A 24 2.20 -8.00 -12.58
C GLY A 24 0.91 -8.26 -11.77
N ALA A 25 0.31 -7.23 -11.16
CA ALA A 25 -1.08 -7.31 -10.73
C ALA A 25 -1.99 -7.41 -11.97
N THR A 26 -3.01 -8.27 -11.90
CA THR A 26 -3.88 -8.60 -13.04
C THR A 26 -5.18 -7.81 -13.06
N ASP A 27 -5.54 -7.20 -11.93
CA ASP A 27 -6.80 -6.49 -11.71
C ASP A 27 -6.67 -5.59 -10.47
N GLY A 28 -7.69 -4.77 -10.22
CA GLY A 28 -7.70 -3.81 -9.12
C GLY A 28 -7.75 -4.46 -7.74
N ALA A 29 -8.39 -5.63 -7.61
CA ALA A 29 -8.46 -6.36 -6.35
C ALA A 29 -7.06 -6.85 -5.93
N HIS A 30 -6.27 -7.38 -6.88
CA HIS A 30 -4.87 -7.73 -6.66
C HIS A 30 -4.00 -6.51 -6.30
N ILE A 31 -4.22 -5.36 -6.93
CA ILE A 31 -3.50 -4.11 -6.58
C ILE A 31 -3.84 -3.70 -5.14
N ARG A 32 -5.13 -3.66 -4.79
CA ARG A 32 -5.61 -3.30 -3.45
C ARG A 32 -5.03 -4.22 -2.39
N GLU A 33 -5.07 -5.52 -2.64
CA GLU A 33 -4.54 -6.52 -1.73
C GLU A 33 -3.03 -6.35 -1.50
N ARG A 34 -2.26 -6.11 -2.57
CA ARG A 34 -0.82 -5.83 -2.45
C ARG A 34 -0.55 -4.56 -1.65
N ILE A 35 -1.32 -3.50 -1.87
CA ILE A 35 -1.20 -2.26 -1.11
C ILE A 35 -1.44 -2.55 0.38
N TYR A 36 -2.61 -3.10 0.73
CA TYR A 36 -3.00 -3.35 2.12
C TYR A 36 -2.03 -4.29 2.85
N SER A 37 -1.58 -5.35 2.18
CA SER A 37 -0.57 -6.26 2.73
C SER A 37 0.75 -5.57 3.00
N LYS A 38 1.21 -4.67 2.10
CA LYS A 38 2.48 -3.97 2.26
C LYS A 38 2.44 -2.90 3.34
N ILE A 39 1.31 -2.21 3.51
CA ILE A 39 1.09 -1.27 4.62
C ILE A 39 0.48 -1.95 5.85
N ASN A 40 0.68 -3.27 6.02
CA ASN A 40 0.38 -4.00 7.25
C ASN A 40 -1.05 -3.78 7.81
N ILE A 41 -2.04 -3.52 6.95
CA ILE A 41 -3.44 -3.43 7.40
C ILE A 41 -3.91 -4.85 7.70
N PRO A 42 -4.33 -5.14 8.95
CA PRO A 42 -4.85 -6.46 9.30
C PRO A 42 -6.05 -6.83 8.45
N GLU A 43 -6.12 -8.08 7.98
CA GLU A 43 -7.17 -8.56 7.08
C GLU A 43 -8.59 -8.23 7.60
N ALA A 44 -8.83 -8.45 8.89
CA ALA A 44 -10.08 -8.15 9.57
C ALA A 44 -10.49 -6.66 9.52
N GLN A 45 -9.54 -5.76 9.28
CA GLN A 45 -9.80 -4.31 9.18
C GLN A 45 -9.92 -3.82 7.74
N ARG A 46 -9.41 -4.57 6.73
CA ARG A 46 -9.32 -4.13 5.34
C ARG A 46 -10.65 -3.68 4.74
N ILE A 47 -11.77 -4.29 5.15
CA ILE A 47 -13.12 -3.91 4.68
C ILE A 47 -13.48 -2.45 4.97
N ARG A 48 -12.92 -1.87 6.04
CA ARG A 48 -13.17 -0.48 6.45
C ARG A 48 -12.30 0.52 5.71
N PHE A 49 -11.17 0.08 5.18
CA PHE A 49 -10.23 0.93 4.48
C PHE A 49 -10.64 1.10 3.02
N LYS A 50 -10.42 2.30 2.52
CA LYS A 50 -10.61 2.70 1.13
C LYS A 50 -9.31 3.26 0.59
N ILE A 51 -9.18 3.22 -0.73
CA ILE A 51 -8.05 3.79 -1.47
C ILE A 51 -8.60 5.02 -2.18
N TYR A 52 -7.95 6.16 -1.97
CA TYR A 52 -8.28 7.41 -2.63
C TYR A 52 -7.08 7.86 -3.45
N GLN A 53 -7.33 8.50 -4.58
CA GLN A 53 -6.26 9.21 -5.28
C GLN A 53 -5.90 10.48 -4.49
N SER A 54 -4.60 10.78 -4.41
CA SER A 54 -4.09 11.91 -3.63
C SER A 54 -2.89 12.58 -4.31
N GLU A 55 -2.52 13.76 -3.80
CA GLU A 55 -1.28 14.48 -4.09
C GLU A 55 -0.33 14.46 -2.87
N ILE A 56 0.90 14.98 -3.03
CA ILE A 56 1.83 15.09 -1.90
C ILE A 56 1.34 16.15 -0.92
N GLY A 57 1.27 15.81 0.37
CA GLY A 57 0.84 16.73 1.42
C GLY A 57 -0.66 16.98 1.47
N ALA A 58 -1.45 16.23 0.69
CA ALA A 58 -2.90 16.32 0.67
C ALA A 58 -3.55 14.98 1.05
N PHE A 59 -4.76 15.04 1.60
CA PHE A 59 -5.67 13.90 1.69
C PHE A 59 -6.37 13.66 0.35
N ALA A 60 -7.42 12.84 0.36
CA ALA A 60 -8.13 12.47 -0.87
C ALA A 60 -8.64 13.69 -1.65
N HIS A 61 -8.24 13.78 -2.92
CA HIS A 61 -8.81 14.74 -3.87
C HIS A 61 -10.01 14.13 -4.63
N SER A 62 -10.21 12.81 -4.54
CA SER A 62 -11.26 12.06 -5.24
C SER A 62 -12.15 11.29 -4.28
N GLU A 63 -13.23 10.72 -4.81
CA GLU A 63 -13.96 9.64 -4.15
C GLU A 63 -13.11 8.37 -4.04
N ALA A 64 -13.57 7.44 -3.20
CA ALA A 64 -12.92 6.14 -3.04
C ALA A 64 -12.88 5.38 -4.36
N LEU A 65 -11.71 4.87 -4.73
CA LEU A 65 -11.52 4.11 -5.96
C LEU A 65 -12.13 2.71 -5.82
N SER A 66 -12.96 2.34 -6.79
CA SER A 66 -13.33 0.95 -7.05
C SER A 66 -12.12 0.18 -7.58
N ASP A 67 -12.21 -1.15 -7.62
CA ASP A 67 -11.14 -1.97 -8.19
C ASP A 67 -10.94 -1.68 -9.69
N ASP A 68 -12.03 -1.49 -10.44
CA ASP A 68 -11.96 -1.13 -11.86
C ASP A 68 -11.21 0.20 -12.07
N THR A 69 -11.60 1.26 -11.36
CA THR A 69 -10.95 2.58 -11.50
C THR A 69 -9.51 2.56 -11.00
N LEU A 70 -9.22 1.81 -9.93
CA LEU A 70 -7.86 1.64 -9.43
C LEU A 70 -6.96 0.97 -10.47
N PHE A 71 -7.48 -0.06 -11.15
CA PHE A 71 -6.77 -0.77 -12.20
C PHE A 71 -6.53 0.12 -13.42
N GLU A 72 -7.58 0.76 -13.94
CA GLU A 72 -7.49 1.68 -15.07
C GLU A 72 -6.48 2.82 -14.84
N LEU A 73 -6.46 3.40 -13.63
CA LEU A 73 -5.48 4.42 -13.26
C LEU A 73 -4.05 3.88 -13.33
N CYS A 74 -3.82 2.70 -12.74
CA CYS A 74 -2.53 2.05 -12.73
C CYS A 74 -2.05 1.67 -14.14
N GLU A 75 -2.95 1.19 -15.02
CA GLU A 75 -2.61 0.87 -16.41
C GLU A 75 -2.28 2.11 -17.25
N ARG A 76 -3.05 3.19 -17.08
CA ARG A 76 -2.90 4.40 -17.91
C ARG A 76 -1.77 5.32 -17.48
N HIS A 77 -1.55 5.43 -16.17
CA HIS A 77 -0.73 6.49 -15.58
C HIS A 77 0.36 5.96 -14.65
N GLY A 78 0.38 4.66 -14.40
CA GLY A 78 1.41 4.05 -13.58
C GLY A 78 2.73 3.90 -14.34
N ASP A 79 3.83 3.99 -13.62
CA ASP A 79 5.18 3.81 -14.17
C ASP A 79 6.13 3.22 -13.11
N ALA A 80 7.37 2.98 -13.53
CA ALA A 80 8.41 2.41 -12.66
C ALA A 80 8.93 3.38 -11.58
N THR A 81 8.65 4.67 -11.70
CA THR A 81 9.12 5.74 -10.79
C THR A 81 8.10 6.07 -9.70
N GLY A 82 6.82 5.75 -9.90
CA GLY A 82 5.75 6.01 -8.96
C GLY A 82 5.09 7.37 -9.15
N THR A 83 4.55 7.66 -10.34
CA THR A 83 3.78 8.90 -10.51
C THR A 83 2.50 8.93 -9.66
N LEU A 84 1.80 7.80 -9.56
CA LEU A 84 0.55 7.69 -8.81
C LEU A 84 0.76 7.69 -7.30
N LYS A 85 -0.14 8.39 -6.61
CA LYS A 85 -0.16 8.56 -5.15
C LYS A 85 -1.54 8.21 -4.63
N PHE A 86 -1.57 7.38 -3.60
CA PHE A 86 -2.78 6.92 -2.97
C PHE A 86 -2.79 7.22 -1.48
N PHE A 87 -3.93 7.71 -1.01
CA PHE A 87 -4.22 7.87 0.40
C PHE A 87 -5.11 6.71 0.86
N ILE A 88 -4.72 6.05 1.95
CA ILE A 88 -5.42 4.88 2.49
C ILE A 88 -6.03 5.26 3.84
N SER A 89 -7.35 5.30 3.87
CA SER A 89 -8.07 5.69 5.08
C SER A 89 -9.48 5.13 5.14
N THR A 90 -10.08 5.19 6.32
CA THR A 90 -11.50 4.93 6.54
C THR A 90 -12.37 6.13 6.19
N ALA A 91 -11.78 7.31 5.99
CA ALA A 91 -12.44 8.54 5.58
C ALA A 91 -11.55 9.36 4.64
N ARG A 92 -12.15 10.15 3.75
CA ARG A 92 -11.44 10.89 2.70
C ARG A 92 -10.58 12.06 3.20
N ASP A 93 -10.96 12.65 4.33
CA ASP A 93 -10.49 13.96 4.82
C ASP A 93 -9.62 13.89 6.07
N ARG A 94 -9.33 12.67 6.54
CA ARG A 94 -8.57 12.46 7.78
C ARG A 94 -7.82 11.13 7.76
N PRO A 95 -6.72 11.02 8.52
CA PRO A 95 -6.07 9.75 8.79
C PRO A 95 -7.05 8.72 9.38
N PRO A 96 -6.75 7.41 9.26
CA PRO A 96 -7.51 6.38 9.95
C PRO A 96 -7.51 6.62 11.46
N SER A 97 -8.63 6.39 12.13
CA SER A 97 -8.68 6.50 13.60
C SER A 97 -7.89 5.36 14.26
N GLY A 98 -7.08 5.66 15.28
CA GLY A 98 -6.28 4.68 16.03
C GLY A 98 -4.78 4.78 15.74
N ASP A 99 -4.03 3.71 16.04
CA ASP A 99 -2.57 3.64 15.85
C ASP A 99 -2.17 3.41 14.38
N TYR A 100 -2.61 4.30 13.47
CA TYR A 100 -2.36 4.14 12.03
C TYR A 100 -0.89 4.20 11.65
N GLU A 101 -0.04 4.80 12.49
CA GLU A 101 1.41 4.82 12.36
C GLU A 101 2.00 3.40 12.23
N ARG A 102 1.34 2.39 12.83
CA ARG A 102 1.76 0.99 12.72
C ARG A 102 1.56 0.40 11.32
N TYR A 103 0.66 0.93 10.51
CA TYR A 103 0.44 0.47 9.13
C TYR A 103 1.64 0.82 8.23
N LEU A 104 2.28 1.96 8.48
CA LEU A 104 3.45 2.38 7.72
C LEU A 104 4.77 1.88 8.33
N GLN A 105 4.76 1.34 9.54
CA GLN A 105 5.95 0.73 10.13
C GLN A 105 6.45 -0.44 9.26
N ILE A 106 7.75 -0.42 9.00
CA ILE A 106 8.47 -1.56 8.44
C ILE A 106 8.46 -2.61 9.54
N SER A 107 7.69 -3.67 9.39
CA SER A 107 7.89 -4.86 10.23
C SER A 107 9.36 -5.24 10.06
N PRO A 108 10.18 -5.32 11.12
CA PRO A 108 11.50 -5.89 10.97
C PRO A 108 11.28 -7.27 10.34
N THR A 109 11.84 -7.48 9.15
CA THR A 109 11.91 -8.83 8.58
C THR A 109 12.43 -9.71 9.71
N PRO A 110 11.72 -10.78 10.13
CA PRO A 110 12.31 -11.71 11.06
C PRO A 110 13.59 -12.19 10.40
N SER A 111 14.75 -11.75 10.91
CA SER A 111 16.04 -12.25 10.48
C SER A 111 15.97 -13.77 10.51
N MET A 112 16.34 -14.43 9.42
CA MET A 112 16.64 -15.87 9.42
C MET A 112 17.89 -16.11 10.29
N MET A 113 17.76 -15.92 11.60
CA MET A 113 18.81 -16.12 12.58
C MET A 113 18.19 -16.78 13.81
N ASN A 114 17.97 -18.08 13.67
CA ASN A 114 18.29 -19.08 14.70
C ASN A 114 18.17 -20.49 14.10
N LEU A 115 19.13 -20.84 13.25
CA LEU A 115 19.56 -22.23 13.05
C LEU A 115 21.05 -22.30 13.40
N ARG A 116 21.36 -22.14 14.69
CA ARG A 116 22.64 -22.50 15.30
C ARG A 116 22.50 -22.41 16.82
N GLY A 117 22.24 -23.54 17.45
CA GLY A 117 22.15 -23.61 18.91
C GLY A 117 21.43 -24.84 19.45
N ALA A 118 21.75 -26.04 18.94
CA ALA A 118 21.46 -27.29 19.62
C ALA A 118 22.57 -28.30 19.30
N ALA A 119 23.77 -27.99 19.79
CA ALA A 119 24.85 -28.95 19.92
C ALA A 119 25.41 -28.81 21.34
N ALA A 120 25.40 -29.94 22.05
CA ALA A 120 26.04 -30.18 23.34
C ALA A 120 25.56 -29.35 24.55
N SER A 121 24.83 -29.99 25.45
CA SER A 121 25.39 -30.57 26.68
C SER A 121 24.38 -31.52 27.34
#